data_AF-A0A2R4FQ23-F1
#
_entry.id   AF-A0A2R4FQ23-F1
#
_cell.length_a   1.000
_cell.length_b   1.000
_cell.length_c   1.000
_cell.angle_alpha   90.00
_cell.angle_beta   90.00
_cell.angle_gamma   90.00
#
_symmetry.space_group_name_H-M   'P 1'
#
loop_
_entity.id
_entity.type
_entity.pdbx_description
1 polymer ?
#
loop_
_entity_poly.entity_id
_entity_poly.type
_entity_poly.pdbx_seq_one_letter_code
_entity_poly.pdbx_strand_id
1 'polypeptide(L)'
;MVAAKLGGQYEQIEAIGNRRLRGLAFEDFIVDLFAASHFQVEKNAGAARPRQTDLLAVRAGDIYLIECKWRSDRADVEDVDNLRSRLARTSGAIGVLVSMRGFSGTAISEAAGYRQQPILLLSGDEVRGLARRPDDLPHLLWRKKQALQVDGKALVDEPPQRKRARTRRPLPDSGTRFVVPGRPDTSVLAFGGGFDGFTFAHEVVDVDWVIGQGSGVTFDVEVPARSEQDLLDLIDKLANLGWTSPDARWSFQQARTNWHGFGAATFAAELSRWQARADTPDAHHSEEFCYVDNCGGGFYTLTSTISAHEYRRATQTHLSFQLQGVPLDTGPLLQLCRSIGVHDGIYFRSLTDRYRQVVHLPEWMSVPIAPVALVVTPGSDLSEGMEFVTGIVIPNPLRQERWRRSEEWAEAKLQQLASAEHLVCYLPQHHLNDQRAYSYRLEKIEVARTSSGTVFVPNADWEAEPQEDTYPDVRDDHPSPGGSDAT
;
A
#
# COMPACT_ATOMS: atom_id res chain seq x y z
N MET A 1 21.89 -4.50 15.62
CA MET A 1 23.06 -4.30 16.52
C MET A 1 22.82 -3.19 17.53
N VAL A 2 22.36 -2.00 17.10
CA VAL A 2 22.08 -0.84 17.98
C VAL A 2 21.03 -1.14 19.06
N ALA A 3 19.89 -1.74 18.71
CA ALA A 3 18.83 -2.09 19.69
C ALA A 3 19.31 -3.07 20.77
N ALA A 4 20.13 -4.06 20.43
CA ALA A 4 20.69 -5.00 21.40
C ALA A 4 21.64 -4.31 22.39
N LYS A 5 22.44 -3.36 21.88
CA LYS A 5 23.32 -2.52 22.72
C LYS A 5 22.51 -1.65 23.69
N LEU A 6 21.47 -0.96 23.20
CA LEU A 6 20.60 -0.11 24.03
C LEU A 6 19.85 -0.92 25.08
N GLY A 7 19.34 -2.10 24.72
CA GLY A 7 18.74 -3.04 25.67
C GLY A 7 19.69 -3.43 26.81
N GLY A 8 20.91 -3.83 26.47
CA GLY A 8 21.93 -4.19 27.48
C GLY A 8 22.37 -3.00 28.35
N GLN A 9 22.51 -1.81 27.77
CA GLN A 9 22.83 -0.58 28.52
C GLN A 9 21.72 -0.23 29.52
N TYR A 10 20.45 -0.36 29.12
CA TYR A 10 19.31 -0.12 29.99
C TYR A 10 19.30 -1.07 31.20
N GLU A 11 19.54 -2.37 30.97
CA GLU A 11 19.64 -3.38 32.05
C GLU A 11 20.78 -3.07 33.04
N GLN A 12 21.92 -2.58 32.54
CA GLN A 12 23.05 -2.16 33.39
C GLN A 12 22.70 -0.97 34.28
N ILE A 13 21.94 0.01 33.77
CA ILE A 13 21.54 1.20 34.53
C ILE A 13 20.57 0.82 35.65
N GLU A 14 19.65 -0.12 35.41
CA GLU A 14 18.72 -0.61 36.45
C GLU A 14 19.46 -1.24 37.63
N ALA A 15 20.63 -1.85 37.40
CA ALA A 15 21.46 -2.47 38.45
C ALA A 15 22.26 -1.45 39.30
N ILE A 16 22.32 -0.17 38.91
CA ILE A 16 23.09 0.85 39.65
C ILE A 16 22.37 1.23 40.95
N GLY A 17 22.96 0.91 42.10
CA GLY A 17 22.42 1.26 43.42
C GLY A 17 22.57 2.74 43.80
N ASN A 18 23.64 3.41 43.33
CA ASN A 18 23.89 4.82 43.63
C ASN A 18 22.98 5.73 42.79
N ARG A 19 22.08 6.47 43.46
CA ARG A 19 21.07 7.33 42.80
C ARG A 19 21.66 8.38 41.86
N ARG A 20 22.77 9.02 42.25
CA ARG A 20 23.39 10.09 41.45
C ARG A 20 24.05 9.53 40.19
N LEU A 21 24.80 8.43 40.34
CA LEU A 21 25.42 7.75 39.21
C LEU A 21 24.38 7.19 38.25
N ARG A 22 23.27 6.66 38.77
CA ARG A 22 22.17 6.15 37.96
C ARG A 22 21.48 7.24 37.15
N GLY A 23 21.26 8.42 37.75
CA GLY A 23 20.69 9.58 37.04
C GLY A 23 21.55 10.01 35.85
N LEU A 24 22.86 10.16 36.07
CA LEU A 24 23.82 10.49 35.00
C LEU A 24 23.85 9.43 33.90
N ALA A 25 23.95 8.15 34.27
CA ALA A 25 23.95 7.05 33.30
C ALA A 25 22.63 6.97 32.51
N PHE A 26 21.51 7.38 33.13
CA PHE A 26 20.23 7.46 32.44
C PHE A 26 20.17 8.61 31.43
N GLU A 27 20.67 9.79 31.77
CA GLU A 27 20.79 10.90 30.83
C GLU A 27 21.65 10.49 29.63
N ASP A 28 22.75 9.78 29.87
CA ASP A 28 23.60 9.21 28.81
C ASP A 28 22.83 8.24 27.91
N PHE A 29 22.04 7.35 28.50
CA PHE A 29 21.21 6.42 27.75
C PHE A 29 20.13 7.11 26.92
N ILE A 30 19.47 8.17 27.43
CA ILE A 30 18.48 8.90 26.65
C ILE A 30 19.14 9.62 25.46
N VAL A 31 20.38 10.10 25.60
CA VAL A 31 21.15 10.60 24.46
C VAL A 31 21.38 9.52 23.42
N ASP A 32 21.87 8.35 23.84
CA ASP A 32 22.11 7.23 22.92
C ASP A 32 20.81 6.77 22.24
N LEU A 33 19.69 6.78 22.96
CA LEU A 33 18.37 6.43 22.43
C LEU A 33 17.93 7.43 21.35
N PHE A 34 17.95 8.73 21.63
CA PHE A 34 17.57 9.76 20.67
C PHE A 34 18.52 9.79 19.46
N ALA A 35 19.82 9.61 19.68
CA ALA A 35 20.81 9.53 18.60
C ALA A 35 20.60 8.29 17.71
N ALA A 36 20.27 7.14 18.32
CA ALA A 36 19.91 5.93 17.58
C ALA A 36 18.69 6.12 16.69
N SER A 37 17.76 6.98 17.11
CA SER A 37 16.61 7.41 16.31
C SER A 37 16.93 8.63 15.42
N HIS A 38 18.19 8.96 15.13
CA HIS A 38 18.62 10.04 14.23
C HIS A 38 18.31 11.48 14.68
N PHE A 39 18.17 11.73 15.99
CA PHE A 39 18.16 13.10 16.51
C PHE A 39 19.59 13.62 16.68
N GLN A 40 19.78 14.92 16.42
CA GLN A 40 20.98 15.64 16.89
C GLN A 40 20.76 15.99 18.35
N VAL A 41 21.61 15.51 19.26
CA VAL A 41 21.41 15.67 20.70
C VAL A 41 22.58 16.41 21.34
N GLU A 42 22.26 17.43 22.12
CA GLU A 42 23.20 18.19 22.95
C GLU A 42 22.86 18.02 24.43
N LYS A 43 23.83 17.60 25.24
CA LYS A 43 23.71 17.58 26.71
C LYS A 43 23.94 18.97 27.29
N ASN A 44 23.24 19.28 28.38
CA ASN A 44 23.44 20.51 29.14
C ASN A 44 23.32 21.78 28.28
N ALA A 45 22.44 21.76 27.27
CA ALA A 45 22.30 22.85 26.32
C ALA A 45 21.98 24.16 27.04
N GLY A 46 22.77 25.20 26.75
CA GLY A 46 22.60 26.53 27.35
C GLY A 46 21.39 27.32 26.82
N ALA A 47 20.49 26.67 26.08
CA ALA A 47 19.36 27.31 25.40
C ALA A 47 18.36 27.99 26.36
N ALA A 48 18.32 27.58 27.64
CA ALA A 48 17.39 28.10 28.65
C ALA A 48 18.10 28.74 29.88
N ARG A 49 19.20 29.49 29.70
CA ARG A 49 19.90 30.19 30.81
C ARG A 49 18.92 31.00 31.70
N PRO A 50 19.09 31.00 33.05
CA PRO A 50 20.23 30.46 33.81
C PRO A 50 20.09 29.00 34.29
N ARG A 51 19.01 28.27 33.97
CA ARG A 51 18.82 26.87 34.41
C ARG A 51 19.00 25.91 33.24
N GLN A 52 19.99 25.01 33.34
CA GLN A 52 20.24 23.99 32.32
C GLN A 52 19.05 23.02 32.21
N THR A 53 18.72 22.63 30.99
CA THR A 53 17.93 21.41 30.70
C THR A 53 18.88 20.25 30.49
N ASP A 54 18.46 19.05 30.85
CA ASP A 54 19.32 17.87 30.76
C ASP A 54 19.78 17.67 29.30
N LEU A 55 18.83 17.66 28.35
CA LEU A 55 19.13 17.48 26.92
C LEU A 55 18.34 18.44 26.03
N LEU A 56 18.93 18.77 24.88
CA LEU A 56 18.28 19.38 23.72
C LEU A 56 18.41 18.40 22.56
N ALA A 57 17.31 18.05 21.90
CA ALA A 57 17.32 17.22 20.72
C ALA A 57 16.66 17.93 19.54
N VAL A 58 17.22 17.80 18.34
CA VAL A 58 16.70 18.42 17.12
C VAL A 58 16.53 17.35 16.04
N ARG A 59 15.38 17.39 15.36
CA ARG A 59 15.11 16.55 14.19
C ARG A 59 14.11 17.23 13.26
N ALA A 60 14.41 17.26 11.96
CA ALA A 60 13.51 17.74 10.92
C ALA A 60 12.89 19.13 11.22
N GLY A 61 13.65 20.00 11.89
CA GLY A 61 13.21 21.33 12.31
C GLY A 61 12.43 21.39 13.63
N ASP A 62 11.97 20.26 14.19
CA ASP A 62 11.40 20.20 15.53
C ASP A 62 12.52 20.21 16.58
N ILE A 63 12.35 21.04 17.61
CA ILE A 63 13.27 21.19 18.75
C ILE A 63 12.61 20.61 20.00
N TYR A 64 13.32 19.73 20.71
CA TYR A 64 12.87 19.06 21.92
C TYR A 64 13.76 19.43 23.11
N LEU A 65 13.17 19.99 24.17
CA LEU A 65 13.82 20.18 25.47
C LEU A 65 13.43 19.02 26.39
N ILE A 66 14.43 18.24 26.80
CA ILE A 66 14.22 16.98 27.49
C ILE A 66 14.72 17.10 28.94
N GLU A 67 13.88 16.66 29.88
CA GLU A 67 14.21 16.53 31.29
C GLU A 67 14.05 15.06 31.71
N CYS A 68 15.04 14.51 32.39
CA CYS A 68 15.14 13.11 32.77
C CYS A 68 15.02 12.94 34.29
N LYS A 69 14.13 12.05 34.74
CA LYS A 69 13.91 11.75 36.16
C LYS A 69 14.00 10.25 36.43
N TRP A 70 15.05 9.85 37.15
CA TRP A 70 15.18 8.52 37.74
C TRP A 70 15.04 8.57 39.27
N ARG A 71 13.81 8.73 39.75
CA ARG A 71 13.48 8.76 41.18
C ARG A 71 12.63 7.55 41.59
N SER A 72 12.36 7.41 42.89
CA SER A 72 11.51 6.33 43.43
C SER A 72 10.02 6.65 43.39
N ASP A 73 9.71 7.94 43.42
CA ASP A 73 8.41 8.59 43.33
C ASP A 73 8.05 8.91 41.87
N ARG A 74 6.76 9.07 41.61
CA ARG A 74 6.23 9.52 40.31
C ARG A 74 6.50 11.01 40.15
N ALA A 75 6.73 11.44 38.91
CA ALA A 75 6.83 12.87 38.60
C ALA A 75 5.48 13.56 38.83
N ASP A 76 5.52 14.77 39.36
CA ASP A 76 4.34 15.52 39.80
C ASP A 76 4.16 16.85 39.01
N VAL A 77 3.24 17.70 39.49
CA VAL A 77 2.93 18.99 38.86
C VAL A 77 4.14 19.93 38.89
N GLU A 78 4.94 19.89 39.97
CA GLU A 78 6.12 20.75 40.10
C GLU A 78 7.15 20.41 39.02
N ASP A 79 7.34 19.13 38.71
CA ASP A 79 8.23 18.72 37.62
C ASP A 79 7.75 19.25 36.25
N VAL A 80 6.43 19.24 35.99
CA VAL A 80 5.84 19.79 34.75
C VAL A 80 6.03 21.31 34.66
N ASP A 81 5.72 22.04 35.73
CA ASP A 81 5.85 23.50 35.80
C ASP A 81 7.30 23.95 35.65
N ASN A 82 8.23 23.19 36.24
CA ASN A 82 9.67 23.44 36.11
C ASN A 82 10.13 23.32 34.65
N LEU A 83 9.66 22.31 33.90
CA LEU A 83 9.94 22.17 32.48
C LEU A 83 9.25 23.27 31.66
N ARG A 84 7.99 23.59 31.98
CA ARG A 84 7.22 24.66 31.34
C ARG A 84 7.93 26.01 31.42
N SER A 85 8.44 26.36 32.60
CA SER A 85 9.19 27.59 32.83
C SER A 85 10.42 27.72 31.91
N ARG A 86 11.06 26.59 31.58
CA ARG A 86 12.21 26.54 30.66
C ARG A 86 11.75 26.64 29.20
N LEU A 87 10.70 25.90 28.83
CA LEU A 87 10.12 25.96 27.48
C LEU A 87 9.66 27.35 27.09
N ALA A 88 9.07 28.12 28.01
CA ALA A 88 8.62 29.48 27.75
C ALA A 88 9.75 30.43 27.28
N ARG A 89 11.02 30.05 27.49
CA ARG A 89 12.20 30.81 27.08
C ARG A 89 12.78 30.34 25.74
N THR A 90 12.31 29.22 25.21
CA THR A 90 12.75 28.63 23.95
C THR A 90 11.57 28.55 23.00
N SER A 91 11.45 29.54 22.11
CA SER A 91 10.34 29.63 21.16
C SER A 91 10.27 28.41 20.25
N GLY A 92 9.06 27.87 20.06
CA GLY A 92 8.80 26.73 19.17
C GLY A 92 9.25 25.36 19.68
N ALA A 93 9.93 25.27 20.84
CA ALA A 93 10.37 24.01 21.38
C ALA A 93 9.24 23.20 22.05
N ILE A 94 9.36 21.88 21.96
CA ILE A 94 8.49 20.88 22.57
C ILE A 94 9.16 20.34 23.83
N GLY A 95 8.42 20.24 24.93
CA GLY A 95 8.91 19.59 26.15
C GLY A 95 8.84 18.09 26.05
N VAL A 96 9.84 17.39 26.59
CA VAL A 96 9.76 15.96 26.87
C VAL A 96 10.18 15.74 28.32
N LEU A 97 9.26 15.31 29.16
CA LEU A 97 9.56 14.90 30.53
C LEU A 97 9.63 13.38 30.56
N VAL A 98 10.78 12.82 30.93
CA VAL A 98 11.02 11.39 31.02
C VAL A 98 11.04 10.98 32.49
N SER A 99 10.18 10.04 32.90
CA SER A 99 10.10 9.57 34.29
C SER A 99 10.03 8.05 34.38
N MET A 100 11.03 7.44 35.02
CA MET A 100 11.11 5.97 35.13
C MET A 100 10.03 5.34 36.00
N ARG A 101 9.44 6.10 36.92
CA ARG A 101 8.31 5.64 37.74
C ARG A 101 6.96 6.07 37.18
N GLY A 102 6.96 6.77 36.05
CA GLY A 102 5.77 7.38 35.45
C GLY A 102 5.37 8.68 36.14
N PHE A 103 4.08 9.03 36.00
CA PHE A 103 3.54 10.34 36.32
C PHE A 103 2.34 10.23 37.28
N SER A 104 2.15 11.24 38.13
CA SER A 104 0.92 11.38 38.90
C SER A 104 -0.26 11.78 37.98
N GLY A 105 -1.50 11.47 38.40
CA GLY A 105 -2.67 11.86 37.63
C GLY A 105 -2.82 13.38 37.48
N THR A 106 -2.37 14.14 38.48
CA THR A 106 -2.35 15.60 38.45
C THR A 106 -1.30 16.14 37.47
N ALA A 107 -0.10 15.53 37.42
CA ALA A 107 0.92 15.90 36.42
C ALA A 107 0.44 15.66 34.98
N ILE A 108 -0.24 14.53 34.75
CA ILE A 108 -0.84 14.22 33.44
C ILE A 108 -1.90 15.26 33.07
N SER A 109 -2.76 15.62 34.03
CA SER A 109 -3.81 16.62 33.82
C SER A 109 -3.23 18.01 33.55
N GLU A 110 -2.17 18.38 34.25
CA GLU A 110 -1.47 19.66 34.04
C GLU A 110 -0.82 19.71 32.66
N ALA A 111 -0.08 18.67 32.27
CA ALA A 111 0.54 18.57 30.95
C ALA A 111 -0.49 18.67 29.81
N ALA A 112 -1.70 18.11 30.01
CA ALA A 112 -2.80 18.17 29.07
C ALA A 112 -3.31 19.62 28.80
N GLY A 113 -3.06 20.55 29.72
CA GLY A 113 -3.38 21.96 29.58
C GLY A 113 -2.49 22.71 28.58
N TYR A 114 -1.27 22.22 28.33
CA TYR A 114 -0.26 22.93 27.53
C TYR A 114 -0.31 22.60 26.04
N ARG A 115 -1.41 22.93 25.35
CA ARG A 115 -1.61 22.57 23.93
C ARG A 115 -0.75 23.38 22.95
N GLN A 116 -0.55 24.68 23.22
CA GLN A 116 0.16 25.59 22.31
C GLN A 116 1.67 25.36 22.32
N GLN A 117 2.22 24.94 23.47
CA GLN A 117 3.62 24.57 23.60
C GLN A 117 3.68 23.24 24.37
N PRO A 118 3.56 22.11 23.65
CA PRO A 118 3.36 20.78 24.21
C PRO A 118 4.44 20.35 25.21
N ILE A 119 4.02 19.66 26.28
CA ILE A 119 4.88 18.86 27.14
C ILE A 119 4.49 17.40 26.99
N LEU A 120 5.36 16.61 26.37
CA LEU A 120 5.19 15.19 26.15
C LEU A 120 5.72 14.42 27.36
N LEU A 121 4.96 13.43 27.83
CA LEU A 121 5.33 12.61 28.96
C LEU A 121 5.83 11.25 28.47
N LEU A 122 7.02 10.82 28.86
CA LEU A 122 7.60 9.54 28.48
C LEU A 122 7.89 8.71 29.74
N SER A 123 7.20 7.58 29.89
CA SER A 123 7.33 6.72 31.08
C SER A 123 8.53 5.79 31.00
N GLY A 124 8.86 5.14 32.13
CA GLY A 124 9.87 4.07 32.15
C GLY A 124 9.51 2.85 31.31
N ASP A 125 8.22 2.50 31.20
CA ASP A 125 7.78 1.36 30.41
C ASP A 125 7.89 1.66 28.90
N GLU A 126 7.56 2.88 28.48
CA GLU A 126 7.78 3.35 27.11
C GLU A 126 9.28 3.39 26.79
N VAL A 127 10.11 3.91 27.69
CA VAL A 127 11.58 3.91 27.54
C VAL A 127 12.13 2.49 27.38
N ARG A 128 11.67 1.54 28.20
CA ARG A 128 12.07 0.13 28.10
C ARG A 128 11.65 -0.48 26.76
N GLY A 129 10.46 -0.14 26.26
CA GLY A 129 9.98 -0.53 24.95
C GLY A 129 10.84 0.02 23.81
N LEU A 130 11.26 1.28 23.93
CA LEU A 130 12.11 1.98 22.98
C LEU A 130 13.56 1.49 23.00
N ALA A 131 14.09 1.04 24.14
CA ALA A 131 15.42 0.42 24.21
C ALA A 131 15.53 -0.79 23.25
N ARG A 132 14.42 -1.51 23.03
CA ARG A 132 14.34 -2.65 22.11
C ARG A 132 14.02 -2.23 20.67
N ARG A 133 13.42 -1.05 20.46
CA ARG A 133 12.94 -0.54 19.18
C ARG A 133 13.13 0.98 19.11
N PRO A 134 14.38 1.47 18.99
CA PRO A 134 14.65 2.90 19.01
C PRO A 134 13.95 3.63 17.85
N ASP A 135 13.77 2.97 16.72
CA ASP A 135 13.11 3.54 15.54
C ASP A 135 11.63 3.91 15.76
N ASP A 136 10.99 3.38 16.83
CA ASP A 136 9.61 3.72 17.19
C ASP A 136 9.49 5.09 17.91
N LEU A 137 10.59 5.65 18.44
CA LEU A 137 10.62 6.93 19.18
C LEU A 137 9.98 8.11 18.42
N PRO A 138 10.27 8.35 17.14
CA PRO A 138 9.81 9.56 16.44
C PRO A 138 8.30 9.52 16.27
N HIS A 139 7.78 8.35 15.89
CA HIS A 139 6.35 8.10 15.79
C HIS A 139 5.66 8.23 17.16
N LEU A 140 6.27 7.75 18.25
CA LEU A 140 5.73 7.92 19.60
C LEU A 140 5.63 9.39 20.00
N LEU A 141 6.68 10.18 19.77
CA LEU A 141 6.70 11.63 20.07
C LEU A 141 5.65 12.37 19.22
N TRP A 142 5.57 12.08 17.92
CA TRP A 142 4.57 12.65 17.03
C TRP A 142 3.15 12.33 17.51
N ARG A 143 2.87 11.07 17.86
CA ARG A 143 1.55 10.65 18.35
C ARG A 143 1.16 11.38 19.63
N LYS A 144 2.07 11.48 20.60
CA LYS A 144 1.86 12.23 21.85
C LYS A 144 1.62 13.71 21.58
N LYS A 145 2.39 14.32 20.68
CA LYS A 145 2.21 15.72 20.24
C LYS A 145 0.83 15.94 19.62
N GLN A 146 0.42 15.09 18.67
CA GLN A 146 -0.89 15.17 18.03
C GLN A 146 -2.04 14.98 19.01
N ALA A 147 -2.00 13.96 19.87
CA ALA A 147 -3.05 13.74 20.87
C ALA A 147 -3.18 14.93 21.84
N LEU A 148 -2.06 15.54 22.22
CA LEU A 148 -2.08 16.72 23.08
C LEU A 148 -2.63 17.95 22.35
N GLN A 149 -2.19 18.21 21.12
CA GLN A 149 -2.61 19.40 20.37
C GLN A 149 -4.05 19.33 19.86
N VAL A 150 -4.47 18.16 19.36
CA VAL A 150 -5.79 17.95 18.74
C VAL A 150 -6.83 17.55 19.78
N ASP A 151 -6.56 16.51 20.56
CA ASP A 151 -7.54 15.95 21.51
C ASP A 151 -7.43 16.55 22.91
N GLY A 152 -6.37 17.31 23.20
CA GLY A 152 -6.09 17.83 24.54
C GLY A 152 -5.73 16.75 25.54
N LYS A 153 -5.10 15.64 25.10
CA LYS A 153 -4.77 14.50 25.94
C LYS A 153 -3.26 14.31 26.05
N ALA A 154 -2.73 14.38 27.27
CA ALA A 154 -1.37 13.95 27.57
C ALA A 154 -1.34 12.42 27.71
N LEU A 155 -0.75 11.73 26.73
CA LEU A 155 -0.70 10.27 26.70
C LEU A 155 0.48 9.74 27.53
N VAL A 156 0.23 8.73 28.37
CA VAL A 156 1.24 8.00 29.16
C VAL A 156 0.86 6.52 29.15
N ASP A 157 1.83 5.64 28.85
CA ASP A 157 1.66 4.18 28.92
C ASP A 157 0.43 3.66 28.17
N GLU A 158 0.02 4.36 27.11
CA GLU A 158 -1.17 3.97 26.40
C GLU A 158 -0.95 2.58 25.80
N PRO A 159 -1.83 1.60 26.10
CA PRO A 159 -1.86 0.39 25.31
C PRO A 159 -2.06 0.80 23.84
N PRO A 160 -1.49 0.05 22.87
CA PRO A 160 -1.72 0.34 21.45
C PRO A 160 -3.22 0.57 21.26
N GLN A 161 -3.58 1.79 20.85
CA GLN A 161 -4.97 2.21 20.80
C GLN A 161 -5.74 1.12 20.06
N ARG A 162 -6.73 0.49 20.71
CA ARG A 162 -7.79 -0.20 19.98
C ARG A 162 -8.36 0.87 19.10
N LYS A 163 -7.95 0.89 17.82
CA LYS A 163 -8.37 1.87 16.83
C LYS A 163 -9.88 1.92 16.97
N ARG A 164 -10.40 3.04 17.50
CA ARG A 164 -11.85 3.22 17.60
C ARG A 164 -12.36 2.91 16.22
N ALA A 165 -13.38 2.04 16.12
CA ALA A 165 -14.05 1.77 14.87
C ALA A 165 -14.62 3.10 14.37
N ARG A 166 -13.80 3.85 13.62
CA ARG A 166 -14.31 4.91 12.76
C ARG A 166 -15.30 4.19 11.87
N THR A 167 -16.45 4.79 11.66
CA THR A 167 -17.35 4.38 10.58
C THR A 167 -16.54 4.41 9.31
N ARG A 168 -16.02 3.24 8.90
CA ARG A 168 -15.29 3.09 7.65
C ARG A 168 -16.24 3.53 6.57
N ARG A 169 -15.79 4.47 5.72
CA ARG A 169 -16.49 4.65 4.45
C ARG A 169 -16.43 3.30 3.75
N PRO A 170 -17.55 2.82 3.18
CA PRO A 170 -17.50 1.60 2.39
C PRO A 170 -16.46 1.79 1.29
N LEU A 171 -15.59 0.81 1.13
CA LEU A 171 -14.67 0.81 0.00
C LEU A 171 -15.48 0.67 -1.29
N PRO A 172 -15.03 1.27 -2.40
CA PRO A 172 -15.72 1.12 -3.68
C PRO A 172 -15.79 -0.35 -4.09
N ASP A 173 -17.00 -0.79 -4.42
CA ASP A 173 -17.23 -2.12 -4.99
C ASP A 173 -17.04 -2.10 -6.50
N SER A 174 -16.65 -3.24 -7.09
CA SER A 174 -16.48 -3.36 -8.53
C SER A 174 -17.70 -4.01 -9.16
N GLY A 175 -18.28 -3.37 -10.18
CA GLY A 175 -19.24 -4.04 -11.06
C GLY A 175 -18.58 -5.07 -11.99
N THR A 176 -17.26 -5.01 -12.13
CA THR A 176 -16.51 -5.92 -13.02
C THR A 176 -16.39 -7.31 -12.39
N ARG A 177 -16.61 -8.35 -13.21
CA ARG A 177 -16.58 -9.74 -12.76
C ARG A 177 -16.07 -10.68 -13.83
N PHE A 178 -15.59 -11.84 -13.40
CA PHE A 178 -15.28 -12.97 -14.25
C PHE A 178 -16.54 -13.79 -14.51
N VAL A 179 -16.80 -14.07 -15.79
CA VAL A 179 -17.85 -14.98 -16.26
C VAL A 179 -17.18 -16.21 -16.82
N VAL A 180 -17.32 -17.33 -16.10
CA VAL A 180 -16.74 -18.62 -16.49
C VAL A 180 -17.88 -19.53 -16.97
N PRO A 181 -17.79 -20.13 -18.18
CA PRO A 181 -18.84 -21.01 -18.69
C PRO A 181 -19.22 -22.11 -17.69
N GLY A 182 -20.51 -22.20 -17.37
CA GLY A 182 -21.06 -23.20 -16.46
C GLY A 182 -20.77 -22.98 -14.98
N ARG A 183 -20.25 -21.80 -14.58
CA ARG A 183 -20.06 -21.42 -13.17
C ARG A 183 -20.75 -20.10 -12.86
N PRO A 184 -21.08 -19.83 -11.57
CA PRO A 184 -21.55 -18.51 -11.16
C PRO A 184 -20.48 -17.44 -11.40
N ASP A 185 -20.93 -16.24 -11.76
CA ASP A 185 -20.07 -15.06 -11.88
C ASP A 185 -19.35 -14.77 -10.56
N THR A 186 -18.10 -14.32 -10.65
CA THR A 186 -17.24 -14.09 -9.48
C THR A 186 -16.35 -12.87 -9.66
N SER A 187 -16.08 -12.13 -8.60
CA SER A 187 -15.11 -11.01 -8.61
C SER A 187 -13.66 -11.46 -8.40
N VAL A 188 -13.46 -12.76 -8.13
CA VAL A 188 -12.15 -13.36 -7.86
C VAL A 188 -12.00 -14.65 -8.66
N LEU A 189 -10.86 -14.81 -9.31
CA LEU A 189 -10.54 -16.02 -10.07
C LEU A 189 -9.14 -16.51 -9.72
N ALA A 190 -9.00 -17.83 -9.59
CA ALA A 190 -7.78 -18.48 -9.13
C ALA A 190 -7.22 -19.41 -10.21
N PHE A 191 -5.90 -19.35 -10.42
CA PHE A 191 -5.19 -20.21 -11.37
C PHE A 191 -3.81 -20.60 -10.83
N GLY A 192 -3.16 -21.54 -11.49
CA GLY A 192 -1.76 -21.87 -11.23
C GLY A 192 -0.83 -20.67 -11.45
N GLY A 193 0.19 -20.53 -10.61
CA GLY A 193 1.13 -19.42 -10.65
C GLY A 193 2.33 -19.59 -9.71
N GLY A 194 3.26 -18.63 -9.75
CA GLY A 194 4.40 -18.53 -8.83
C GLY A 194 4.38 -17.24 -8.00
N PHE A 195 5.38 -17.11 -7.13
CA PHE A 195 5.67 -15.91 -6.32
C PHE A 195 6.53 -14.93 -7.12
N ASP A 196 5.87 -13.99 -7.81
CA ASP A 196 6.53 -13.07 -8.75
C ASP A 196 6.12 -11.60 -8.54
N GLY A 197 5.31 -11.29 -7.53
CA GLY A 197 5.05 -9.91 -7.07
C GLY A 197 4.43 -8.99 -8.14
N PHE A 198 3.44 -9.50 -8.89
CA PHE A 198 2.80 -8.76 -9.98
C PHE A 198 1.28 -8.85 -9.96
N THR A 199 0.65 -7.94 -10.72
CA THR A 199 -0.78 -8.02 -11.02
C THR A 199 -1.10 -7.64 -12.47
N PHE A 200 -2.32 -7.94 -12.89
CA PHE A 200 -2.84 -7.58 -14.21
C PHE A 200 -3.72 -6.34 -14.10
N ALA A 201 -3.66 -5.46 -15.09
CA ALA A 201 -4.55 -4.30 -15.18
C ALA A 201 -5.17 -4.16 -16.57
N HIS A 202 -6.26 -3.40 -16.65
CA HIS A 202 -6.88 -3.02 -17.92
C HIS A 202 -6.10 -1.89 -18.59
N GLU A 203 -5.75 -0.90 -17.79
CA GLU A 203 -4.97 0.24 -18.21
C GLU A 203 -4.11 0.70 -17.03
N VAL A 204 -2.99 1.33 -17.33
CA VAL A 204 -2.18 2.05 -16.35
C VAL A 204 -1.99 3.46 -16.88
N VAL A 205 -2.17 4.45 -16.02
CA VAL A 205 -1.98 5.86 -16.38
C VAL A 205 -0.57 6.07 -16.92
N ASP A 206 -0.50 6.67 -18.11
CA ASP A 206 0.77 7.04 -18.72
C ASP A 206 1.34 8.30 -18.05
N VAL A 207 2.30 8.11 -17.15
CA VAL A 207 2.95 9.18 -16.40
C VAL A 207 4.07 9.88 -17.19
N ASP A 208 4.48 9.30 -18.31
CA ASP A 208 5.51 9.87 -19.21
C ASP A 208 4.90 10.89 -20.17
N TRP A 209 3.58 10.92 -20.31
CA TRP A 209 2.88 11.83 -21.21
C TRP A 209 2.63 13.20 -20.55
N VAL A 210 3.63 14.09 -20.64
CA VAL A 210 3.49 15.51 -20.27
C VAL A 210 3.92 16.40 -21.45
N ILE A 211 3.09 17.39 -21.78
CA ILE A 211 3.39 18.43 -22.79
C ILE A 211 4.61 19.24 -22.30
N GLY A 212 5.82 18.86 -22.71
CA GLY A 212 7.05 19.61 -22.39
C GLY A 212 8.30 18.82 -21.98
N GLN A 213 8.39 17.51 -22.24
CA GLN A 213 9.53 16.67 -21.82
C GLN A 213 9.71 16.56 -20.29
N GLY A 214 8.61 16.54 -19.53
CA GLY A 214 8.68 16.17 -18.12
C GLY A 214 8.82 14.66 -17.98
N SER A 215 9.87 14.19 -17.30
CA SER A 215 9.92 12.82 -16.80
C SER A 215 8.92 12.64 -15.66
N GLY A 216 8.23 11.51 -15.61
CA GLY A 216 7.44 11.13 -14.44
C GLY A 216 8.28 11.11 -13.15
N VAL A 217 7.62 11.01 -12.01
CA VAL A 217 8.23 10.98 -10.68
C VAL A 217 7.78 9.71 -9.96
N THR A 218 8.74 8.98 -9.41
CA THR A 218 8.45 7.89 -8.46
C THR A 218 8.49 8.40 -7.03
N PHE A 219 7.58 7.88 -6.22
CA PHE A 219 7.54 8.15 -4.79
C PHE A 219 7.32 6.84 -4.03
N ASP A 220 8.27 6.45 -3.20
CA ASP A 220 8.26 5.16 -2.50
C ASP A 220 8.20 5.34 -1.00
N VAL A 221 7.40 4.49 -0.37
CA VAL A 221 7.17 4.52 1.07
C VAL A 221 7.26 3.10 1.62
N GLU A 222 8.19 2.90 2.54
CA GLU A 222 8.16 1.73 3.42
C GLU A 222 7.07 1.95 4.47
N VAL A 223 6.02 1.14 4.40
CA VAL A 223 4.87 1.28 5.30
C VAL A 223 5.16 0.50 6.57
N PRO A 224 5.07 1.11 7.77
CA PRO A 224 5.28 0.42 9.04
C PRO A 224 4.06 -0.46 9.44
N ALA A 225 3.45 -1.15 8.48
CA ALA A 225 2.35 -2.08 8.73
C ALA A 225 2.90 -3.38 9.34
N ARG A 226 2.26 -3.85 10.42
CA ARG A 226 2.72 -5.06 11.15
C ARG A 226 1.66 -6.16 11.18
N SER A 227 0.45 -5.86 10.71
CA SER A 227 -0.70 -6.75 10.75
C SER A 227 -1.62 -6.57 9.55
N GLU A 228 -2.48 -7.55 9.29
CA GLU A 228 -3.62 -7.41 8.36
C GLU A 228 -4.42 -6.13 8.63
N GLN A 229 -4.67 -5.84 9.91
CA GLN A 229 -5.44 -4.67 10.30
C GLN A 229 -4.72 -3.37 9.90
N ASP A 230 -3.40 -3.29 10.00
CA ASP A 230 -2.65 -2.12 9.54
C ASP A 230 -2.73 -1.92 8.02
N LEU A 231 -2.77 -3.01 7.24
CA LEU A 231 -2.95 -2.96 5.80
C LEU A 231 -4.36 -2.49 5.43
N LEU A 232 -5.39 -2.99 6.09
CA LEU A 232 -6.77 -2.52 5.90
C LEU A 232 -6.90 -1.03 6.24
N ASP A 233 -6.26 -0.58 7.33
CA ASP A 233 -6.28 0.84 7.70
C ASP A 233 -5.46 1.71 6.72
N LEU A 234 -4.47 1.16 6.02
CA LEU A 234 -3.80 1.84 4.92
C LEU A 234 -4.73 2.00 3.72
N ILE A 235 -5.46 0.94 3.32
CA ILE A 235 -6.46 1.01 2.25
C ILE A 235 -7.54 2.04 2.60
N ASP A 236 -8.02 2.09 3.84
CA ASP A 236 -8.97 3.11 4.29
C ASP A 236 -8.40 4.53 4.17
N LYS A 237 -7.12 4.74 4.47
CA LYS A 237 -6.46 6.05 4.34
C LYS A 237 -6.34 6.46 2.87
N LEU A 238 -6.00 5.53 1.98
CA LEU A 238 -5.98 5.74 0.54
C LEU A 238 -7.39 6.08 0.03
N ALA A 239 -8.42 5.38 0.51
CA ALA A 239 -9.82 5.64 0.17
C ALA A 239 -10.28 7.04 0.62
N ASN A 240 -9.85 7.49 1.79
CA ASN A 240 -10.16 8.84 2.29
C ASN A 240 -9.50 9.95 1.45
N LEU A 241 -8.44 9.64 0.72
CA LEU A 241 -7.81 10.54 -0.26
C LEU A 241 -8.44 10.44 -1.65
N GLY A 242 -9.42 9.55 -1.84
CA GLY A 242 -10.03 9.27 -3.14
C GLY A 242 -9.13 8.46 -4.07
N TRP A 243 -8.15 7.72 -3.52
CA TRP A 243 -7.20 6.91 -4.28
C TRP A 243 -7.51 5.42 -4.21
N THR A 244 -8.74 5.06 -3.87
CA THR A 244 -9.24 3.70 -4.10
C THR A 244 -10.40 3.75 -5.07
N SER A 245 -10.47 2.78 -5.97
CA SER A 245 -11.48 2.74 -7.03
C SER A 245 -12.14 1.37 -7.19
N PRO A 246 -13.31 1.31 -7.86
CA PRO A 246 -13.91 0.06 -8.37
C PRO A 246 -12.99 -0.69 -9.35
N ASP A 247 -12.07 0.02 -10.00
CA ASP A 247 -11.20 -0.52 -11.04
C ASP A 247 -9.88 -1.06 -10.50
N ALA A 248 -9.61 -0.88 -9.20
CA ALA A 248 -8.46 -1.46 -8.51
C ALA A 248 -8.26 -2.92 -8.90
N ARG A 249 -7.01 -3.31 -9.08
CA ARG A 249 -6.65 -4.68 -9.43
C ARG A 249 -5.68 -5.23 -8.41
N TRP A 250 -5.77 -6.51 -8.16
CA TRP A 250 -4.89 -7.13 -7.19
C TRP A 250 -4.66 -8.59 -7.49
N SER A 251 -3.54 -9.10 -6.99
CA SER A 251 -3.21 -10.51 -6.96
C SER A 251 -2.80 -10.92 -5.54
N PHE A 252 -3.34 -12.02 -5.04
CA PHE A 252 -2.74 -12.78 -3.94
C PHE A 252 -1.97 -13.98 -4.51
N GLN A 253 -0.83 -14.31 -3.91
CA GLN A 253 0.04 -15.40 -4.32
C GLN A 253 0.35 -16.27 -3.11
N GLN A 254 0.02 -17.56 -3.20
CA GLN A 254 0.33 -18.54 -2.17
C GLN A 254 0.62 -19.90 -2.81
N ALA A 255 1.78 -20.46 -2.48
CA ALA A 255 2.25 -21.72 -3.02
C ALA A 255 2.33 -21.73 -4.55
N ARG A 256 1.39 -22.42 -5.20
CA ARG A 256 1.31 -22.58 -6.65
C ARG A 256 0.05 -21.96 -7.23
N THR A 257 -0.67 -21.16 -6.45
CA THR A 257 -1.95 -20.58 -6.84
C THR A 257 -1.89 -19.07 -6.70
N ASN A 258 -2.39 -18.38 -7.71
CA ASN A 258 -2.55 -16.95 -7.74
C ASN A 258 -4.06 -16.64 -7.86
N TRP A 259 -4.53 -15.73 -7.02
CA TRP A 259 -5.90 -15.22 -7.04
C TRP A 259 -5.88 -13.80 -7.55
N HIS A 260 -6.65 -13.52 -8.58
CA HIS A 260 -6.78 -12.19 -9.17
C HIS A 260 -8.19 -11.67 -8.95
N GLY A 261 -8.34 -10.37 -8.71
CA GLY A 261 -9.65 -9.77 -8.53
C GLY A 261 -9.73 -8.28 -8.78
N PHE A 262 -10.95 -7.77 -8.59
CA PHE A 262 -11.35 -6.43 -8.95
C PHE A 262 -11.92 -5.66 -7.76
N GLY A 263 -11.55 -4.38 -7.65
CA GLY A 263 -12.07 -3.45 -6.66
C GLY A 263 -11.42 -3.54 -5.28
N ALA A 264 -11.34 -2.39 -4.63
CA ALA A 264 -10.78 -2.25 -3.29
C ALA A 264 -11.61 -2.98 -2.22
N ALA A 265 -12.95 -3.00 -2.36
CA ALA A 265 -13.82 -3.72 -1.44
C ALA A 265 -13.55 -5.23 -1.47
N THR A 266 -13.47 -5.82 -2.67
CA THR A 266 -13.14 -7.24 -2.84
C THR A 266 -11.75 -7.55 -2.32
N PHE A 267 -10.75 -6.69 -2.59
CA PHE A 267 -9.41 -6.85 -2.03
C PHE A 267 -9.44 -6.97 -0.50
N ALA A 268 -10.11 -6.04 0.17
CA ALA A 268 -10.20 -6.02 1.63
C ALA A 268 -10.92 -7.26 2.18
N ALA A 269 -11.99 -7.71 1.52
CA ALA A 269 -12.70 -8.93 1.88
C ALA A 269 -11.82 -10.18 1.71
N GLU A 270 -11.08 -10.26 0.60
CA GLU A 270 -10.21 -11.40 0.30
C GLU A 270 -8.95 -11.42 1.15
N LEU A 271 -8.42 -10.27 1.57
CA LEU A 271 -7.30 -10.21 2.51
C LEU A 271 -7.64 -10.94 3.82
N SER A 272 -8.88 -10.81 4.31
CA SER A 272 -9.36 -11.49 5.52
C SER A 272 -9.80 -12.94 5.29
N ARG A 273 -10.02 -13.38 4.04
CA ARG A 273 -10.40 -14.76 3.68
C ARG A 273 -9.21 -15.71 3.48
N TRP A 274 -8.06 -15.37 4.03
CA TRP A 274 -6.81 -16.14 3.89
C TRP A 274 -6.92 -17.62 4.27
N GLN A 275 -7.79 -17.98 5.21
CA GLN A 275 -7.98 -19.36 5.66
C GLN A 275 -8.37 -20.29 4.51
N ALA A 276 -9.23 -19.81 3.60
CA ALA A 276 -9.66 -20.58 2.44
C ALA A 276 -8.51 -20.84 1.45
N ARG A 277 -7.49 -19.98 1.43
CA ARG A 277 -6.29 -20.14 0.58
C ARG A 277 -5.21 -20.99 1.28
N ALA A 278 -5.09 -20.82 2.59
CA ALA A 278 -4.14 -21.56 3.43
C ALA A 278 -4.56 -23.02 3.67
N ASP A 279 -5.84 -23.37 3.48
CA ASP A 279 -6.34 -24.75 3.57
C ASP A 279 -6.07 -25.53 2.27
N THR A 280 -4.82 -25.53 1.81
CA THR A 280 -4.36 -26.29 0.65
C THR A 280 -3.14 -27.14 1.00
N PRO A 281 -2.98 -28.36 0.43
CA PRO A 281 -1.93 -29.31 0.83
C PRO A 281 -0.49 -28.80 0.72
N ASP A 282 -0.26 -27.74 -0.04
CA ASP A 282 1.06 -27.14 -0.30
C ASP A 282 1.15 -25.68 0.18
N ALA A 283 0.21 -25.22 1.01
CA ALA A 283 0.18 -23.83 1.48
C ALA A 283 1.46 -23.45 2.22
N HIS A 284 2.11 -22.38 1.78
CA HIS A 284 3.21 -21.77 2.52
C HIS A 284 2.67 -21.04 3.76
N HIS A 285 3.52 -20.87 4.78
CA HIS A 285 3.22 -20.09 5.98
C HIS A 285 3.06 -18.57 5.72
N SER A 286 3.21 -18.12 4.48
CA SER A 286 3.04 -16.74 4.05
C SER A 286 2.36 -16.66 2.67
N GLU A 287 1.69 -15.54 2.45
CA GLU A 287 1.13 -15.10 1.18
C GLU A 287 1.81 -13.78 0.79
N GLU A 288 1.88 -13.51 -0.50
CA GLU A 288 2.26 -12.20 -1.02
C GLU A 288 1.07 -11.58 -1.76
N PHE A 289 1.01 -10.27 -1.79
CA PHE A 289 0.07 -9.59 -2.67
C PHE A 289 0.68 -8.41 -3.41
N CYS A 290 0.09 -8.12 -4.56
CA CYS A 290 0.32 -6.91 -5.33
C CYS A 290 -1.04 -6.30 -5.64
N TYR A 291 -1.30 -5.12 -5.10
CA TYR A 291 -2.48 -4.29 -5.35
C TYR A 291 -2.05 -3.10 -6.20
N VAL A 292 -2.84 -2.72 -7.20
CA VAL A 292 -2.63 -1.54 -8.03
C VAL A 292 -3.92 -0.74 -8.13
N ASP A 293 -3.79 0.59 -8.09
CA ASP A 293 -4.89 1.51 -8.31
C ASP A 293 -4.38 2.86 -8.80
N ASN A 294 -5.31 3.66 -9.31
CA ASN A 294 -5.03 4.99 -9.81
C ASN A 294 -5.12 6.03 -8.69
N CYS A 295 -4.36 7.11 -8.84
CA CYS A 295 -4.38 8.25 -7.94
C CYS A 295 -4.31 9.56 -8.73
N GLY A 296 -4.39 10.70 -8.03
CA GLY A 296 -4.31 12.00 -8.69
C GLY A 296 -2.97 12.16 -9.42
N GLY A 297 -3.01 12.15 -10.75
CA GLY A 297 -1.82 12.34 -11.61
C GLY A 297 -0.97 11.08 -11.82
N GLY A 298 -1.48 9.88 -11.55
CA GLY A 298 -0.72 8.66 -11.78
C GLY A 298 -1.40 7.41 -11.21
N PHE A 299 -0.60 6.45 -10.78
CA PHE A 299 -1.09 5.23 -10.15
C PHE A 299 -0.05 4.75 -9.12
N TYR A 300 -0.41 3.76 -8.32
CA TYR A 300 0.47 3.20 -7.30
C TYR A 300 0.31 1.69 -7.18
N THR A 301 1.34 1.04 -6.65
CA THR A 301 1.22 -0.33 -6.14
C THR A 301 1.37 -0.35 -4.63
N LEU A 302 0.63 -1.26 -3.99
CA LEU A 302 0.83 -1.67 -2.62
C LEU A 302 1.19 -3.16 -2.62
N THR A 303 2.36 -3.50 -2.11
CA THR A 303 2.82 -4.88 -1.97
C THR A 303 3.12 -5.21 -0.52
N SER A 304 2.94 -6.46 -0.13
CA SER A 304 3.34 -6.96 1.19
C SER A 304 3.43 -8.47 1.19
N THR A 305 4.30 -9.00 2.06
CA THR A 305 4.22 -10.38 2.52
C THR A 305 3.40 -10.42 3.81
N ILE A 306 2.52 -11.40 3.95
CA ILE A 306 1.67 -11.59 5.13
C ILE A 306 1.65 -13.06 5.55
N SER A 307 1.77 -13.33 6.86
CA SER A 307 1.73 -14.71 7.35
C SER A 307 0.35 -15.35 7.13
N ALA A 308 0.30 -16.59 6.66
CA ALA A 308 -0.92 -17.38 6.45
C ALA A 308 -1.33 -18.16 7.72
N HIS A 309 -1.38 -17.47 8.87
CA HIS A 309 -1.80 -18.04 10.15
C HIS A 309 -2.43 -16.94 11.05
N GLU A 310 -2.98 -17.33 12.19
CA GLU A 310 -3.79 -16.47 13.09
C GLU A 310 -3.17 -15.10 13.42
N TYR A 311 -1.85 -15.00 13.58
CA TYR A 311 -1.20 -13.72 13.91
C TYR A 311 -1.19 -12.69 12.76
N ARG A 312 -1.43 -13.12 11.51
CA ARG A 312 -1.49 -12.27 10.29
C ARG A 312 -0.47 -11.14 10.27
N ARG A 313 0.79 -11.48 10.52
CA ARG A 313 1.90 -10.53 10.58
C ARG A 313 2.24 -10.08 9.16
N ALA A 314 2.20 -8.77 8.92
CA ALA A 314 2.67 -8.15 7.69
C ALA A 314 4.17 -7.81 7.79
N THR A 315 4.89 -8.03 6.69
CA THR A 315 6.31 -7.68 6.52
C THR A 315 6.54 -7.20 5.08
N GLN A 316 7.61 -6.44 4.88
CA GLN A 316 8.00 -5.93 3.55
C GLN A 316 6.83 -5.20 2.86
N THR A 317 6.13 -4.36 3.61
CA THR A 317 5.02 -3.58 3.06
C THR A 317 5.56 -2.33 2.37
N HIS A 318 5.36 -2.26 1.06
CA HIS A 318 5.83 -1.15 0.24
C HIS A 318 4.66 -0.51 -0.50
N LEU A 319 4.60 0.82 -0.45
CA LEU A 319 3.67 1.62 -1.22
C LEU A 319 4.48 2.47 -2.20
N SER A 320 4.34 2.22 -3.49
CA SER A 320 5.14 2.85 -4.55
C SER A 320 4.24 3.52 -5.57
N PHE A 321 4.40 4.83 -5.71
CA PHE A 321 3.66 5.68 -6.64
C PHE A 321 4.50 6.00 -7.85
N GLN A 322 3.81 6.17 -8.98
CA GLN A 322 4.36 6.66 -10.23
C GLN A 322 3.42 7.77 -10.68
N LEU A 323 3.97 8.96 -10.82
CA LEU A 323 3.22 10.22 -10.87
C LEU A 323 3.72 11.05 -12.04
N GLN A 324 2.85 11.89 -12.58
CA GLN A 324 3.24 12.95 -13.51
C GLN A 324 4.19 13.92 -12.79
N GLY A 325 5.29 14.28 -13.45
CA GLY A 325 6.39 14.98 -12.79
C GLY A 325 6.13 16.46 -12.51
N VAL A 326 5.66 17.24 -13.49
CA VAL A 326 5.49 18.70 -13.35
C VAL A 326 4.20 19.18 -13.99
N PRO A 327 3.31 19.87 -13.24
CA PRO A 327 3.38 20.12 -11.80
C PRO A 327 2.96 18.90 -10.97
N LEU A 328 3.65 18.64 -9.85
CA LEU A 328 3.29 17.62 -8.87
C LEU A 328 2.86 18.26 -7.54
N ASP A 329 1.63 18.02 -7.11
CA ASP A 329 1.19 18.36 -5.75
C ASP A 329 1.60 17.25 -4.76
N THR A 330 2.56 17.58 -3.89
CA THR A 330 3.08 16.65 -2.88
C THR A 330 2.26 16.65 -1.58
N GLY A 331 1.34 17.61 -1.40
CA GLY A 331 0.59 17.79 -0.16
C GLY A 331 -0.15 16.53 0.31
N PRO A 332 -0.99 15.90 -0.54
CA PRO A 332 -1.70 14.67 -0.20
C PRO A 332 -0.78 13.49 0.14
N LEU A 333 0.36 13.35 -0.56
CA LEU A 333 1.34 12.28 -0.33
C LEU A 333 2.02 12.43 1.03
N LEU A 334 2.46 13.65 1.36
CA LEU A 334 3.04 13.96 2.66
C LEU A 334 2.02 13.81 3.79
N GLN A 335 0.74 14.12 3.54
CA GLN A 335 -0.34 13.86 4.49
C GLN A 335 -0.53 12.36 4.72
N LEU A 336 -0.52 11.55 3.66
CA LEU A 336 -0.59 10.10 3.75
C LEU A 336 0.54 9.56 4.63
N CYS A 337 1.80 9.90 4.33
CA CYS A 337 2.97 9.47 5.10
C CYS A 337 2.84 9.78 6.59
N ARG A 338 2.51 11.04 6.92
CA ARG A 338 2.28 11.43 8.32
C ARG A 338 1.17 10.60 8.97
N SER A 339 0.09 10.33 8.26
CA SER A 339 -1.03 9.54 8.78
C SER A 339 -0.69 8.08 9.02
N ILE A 340 0.31 7.53 8.33
CA ILE A 340 0.80 6.15 8.50
C ILE A 340 2.07 6.05 9.35
N GLY A 341 2.51 7.17 9.95
CA GLY A 341 3.67 7.20 10.83
C GLY A 341 5.03 7.25 10.12
N VAL A 342 5.04 7.55 8.83
CA VAL A 342 6.26 7.79 8.05
C VAL A 342 6.55 9.29 8.07
N HIS A 343 7.66 9.67 8.69
CA HIS A 343 8.02 11.07 8.93
C HIS A 343 9.32 11.49 8.26
N ASP A 344 10.12 10.53 7.80
CA ASP A 344 11.44 10.76 7.21
C ASP A 344 11.66 9.77 6.06
N GLY A 345 12.73 9.95 5.30
CA GLY A 345 13.03 9.07 4.17
C GLY A 345 12.07 9.21 2.99
N ILE A 346 11.32 10.31 2.95
CA ILE A 346 10.35 10.62 1.89
C ILE A 346 11.12 11.29 0.76
N TYR A 347 11.38 10.54 -0.31
CA TYR A 347 12.10 11.04 -1.48
C TYR A 347 11.28 10.85 -2.75
N PHE A 348 11.23 11.91 -3.55
CA PHE A 348 10.73 11.87 -4.92
C PHE A 348 11.92 11.69 -5.84
N ARG A 349 11.86 10.72 -6.76
CA ARG A 349 12.91 10.53 -7.77
C ARG A 349 12.33 10.72 -9.15
N SER A 350 13.05 11.46 -9.99
CA SER A 350 12.71 11.53 -11.42
C SER A 350 12.86 10.16 -12.03
N LEU A 351 11.96 9.81 -12.94
CA LEU A 351 12.13 8.64 -13.79
C LEU A 351 13.19 8.96 -14.85
N THR A 352 14.20 8.10 -14.92
CA THR A 352 15.29 8.21 -15.90
C THR A 352 14.98 7.47 -17.20
N ASP A 353 14.13 6.46 -17.12
CA ASP A 353 13.68 5.64 -18.24
C ASP A 353 12.17 5.79 -18.42
N ARG A 354 11.67 5.44 -19.61
CA ARG A 354 10.23 5.30 -19.83
C ARG A 354 9.68 4.27 -18.84
N TYR A 355 8.63 4.68 -18.16
CA TYR A 355 7.93 3.86 -17.20
C TYR A 355 7.19 2.69 -17.86
N ARG A 356 6.54 3.00 -18.99
CA ARG A 356 5.72 2.04 -19.74
C ARG A 356 6.54 1.46 -20.88
N GLN A 357 6.72 0.13 -20.84
CA GLN A 357 7.31 -0.63 -21.94
C GLN A 357 6.20 -1.38 -22.68
N VAL A 358 6.18 -1.28 -24.01
CA VAL A 358 5.29 -2.08 -24.85
C VAL A 358 6.09 -3.21 -25.48
N VAL A 359 5.67 -4.44 -25.24
CA VAL A 359 6.23 -5.64 -25.87
C VAL A 359 5.24 -6.13 -26.93
N HIS A 360 5.61 -5.97 -28.19
CA HIS A 360 4.87 -6.57 -29.29
C HIS A 360 5.24 -8.05 -29.42
N LEU A 361 4.23 -8.90 -29.50
CA LEU A 361 4.45 -10.33 -29.65
C LEU A 361 4.69 -10.67 -31.13
N PRO A 362 5.59 -11.62 -31.43
CA PRO A 362 5.72 -12.19 -32.76
C PRO A 362 4.37 -12.62 -33.36
N GLU A 363 4.23 -12.43 -34.67
CA GLU A 363 3.00 -12.73 -35.42
C GLU A 363 2.50 -14.16 -35.21
N TRP A 364 3.41 -15.14 -35.08
CA TRP A 364 3.06 -16.55 -34.84
C TRP A 364 2.38 -16.81 -33.48
N MET A 365 2.45 -15.86 -32.53
CA MET A 365 1.69 -15.92 -31.27
C MET A 365 0.33 -15.24 -31.36
N SER A 366 0.07 -14.45 -32.41
CA SER A 366 -1.22 -13.80 -32.67
C SER A 366 -2.17 -14.75 -33.41
N VAL A 367 -2.40 -15.92 -32.81
CA VAL A 367 -3.35 -16.92 -33.31
C VAL A 367 -4.68 -16.80 -32.55
N PRO A 368 -5.82 -17.22 -33.14
CA PRO A 368 -7.08 -17.33 -32.42
C PRO A 368 -6.96 -18.17 -31.14
N ILE A 369 -7.44 -17.64 -30.02
CA ILE A 369 -7.40 -18.29 -28.70
C ILE A 369 -8.80 -18.27 -28.08
N ALA A 370 -9.25 -19.44 -27.61
CA ALA A 370 -10.49 -19.55 -26.86
C ALA A 370 -10.28 -19.08 -25.40
N PRO A 371 -11.08 -18.13 -24.89
CA PRO A 371 -10.97 -17.69 -23.51
C PRO A 371 -11.51 -18.75 -22.54
N VAL A 372 -10.87 -18.89 -21.38
CA VAL A 372 -11.36 -19.71 -20.26
C VAL A 372 -12.37 -18.97 -19.40
N ALA A 373 -12.36 -17.64 -19.45
CA ALA A 373 -13.32 -16.75 -18.79
C ALA A 373 -13.41 -15.41 -19.55
N LEU A 374 -14.55 -14.75 -19.43
CA LEU A 374 -14.73 -13.36 -19.88
C LEU A 374 -14.63 -12.42 -18.68
N VAL A 375 -14.12 -11.22 -18.89
CA VAL A 375 -14.19 -10.12 -17.91
C VAL A 375 -15.30 -9.19 -18.37
N VAL A 376 -16.37 -9.14 -17.59
CA VAL A 376 -17.59 -8.42 -17.91
C VAL A 376 -17.75 -7.23 -16.97
N THR A 377 -18.00 -6.06 -17.54
CA THR A 377 -18.26 -4.81 -16.82
C THR A 377 -19.65 -4.30 -17.21
N PRO A 378 -20.51 -3.94 -16.25
CA PRO A 378 -21.79 -3.33 -16.55
C PRO A 378 -21.60 -1.97 -17.23
N GLY A 379 -22.50 -1.64 -18.13
CA GLY A 379 -22.55 -0.35 -18.80
C GLY A 379 -22.70 0.79 -17.80
N SER A 380 -22.23 1.98 -18.19
CA SER A 380 -22.48 3.21 -17.45
C SER A 380 -23.93 3.67 -17.64
N ASP A 381 -24.30 4.79 -17.01
CA ASP A 381 -25.64 5.40 -17.11
C ASP A 381 -26.12 5.62 -18.57
N LEU A 382 -25.19 5.78 -19.52
CA LEU A 382 -25.51 5.95 -20.95
C LEU A 382 -25.87 4.64 -21.67
N SER A 383 -25.60 3.51 -21.03
CA SER A 383 -25.76 2.15 -21.54
C SER A 383 -26.35 1.24 -20.45
N GLU A 384 -27.31 1.79 -19.69
CA GLU A 384 -27.91 1.10 -18.54
C GLU A 384 -28.50 -0.26 -18.96
N GLY A 385 -28.19 -1.31 -18.19
CA GLY A 385 -28.62 -2.68 -18.47
C GLY A 385 -27.83 -3.41 -19.55
N MET A 386 -26.87 -2.76 -20.21
CA MET A 386 -25.92 -3.45 -21.10
C MET A 386 -24.74 -3.99 -20.31
N GLU A 387 -24.18 -5.09 -20.80
CA GLU A 387 -22.96 -5.68 -20.25
C GLU A 387 -21.91 -5.78 -21.34
N PHE A 388 -20.71 -5.31 -21.04
CA PHE A 388 -19.61 -5.27 -21.98
C PHE A 388 -18.55 -6.27 -21.58
N VAL A 389 -18.07 -7.05 -22.54
CA VAL A 389 -16.83 -7.80 -22.41
C VAL A 389 -15.70 -6.79 -22.57
N THR A 390 -14.96 -6.58 -21.49
CA THR A 390 -13.86 -5.60 -21.38
C THR A 390 -12.50 -6.26 -21.27
N GLY A 391 -12.48 -7.58 -21.15
CA GLY A 391 -11.30 -8.39 -21.01
C GLY A 391 -11.62 -9.87 -21.17
N ILE A 392 -10.57 -10.68 -21.26
CA ILE A 392 -10.66 -12.13 -21.36
C ILE A 392 -9.57 -12.76 -20.51
N VAL A 393 -9.80 -14.00 -20.08
CA VAL A 393 -8.75 -14.83 -19.48
C VAL A 393 -8.37 -15.91 -20.48
N ILE A 394 -7.08 -16.01 -20.79
CA ILE A 394 -6.55 -16.98 -21.75
C ILE A 394 -5.44 -17.84 -21.15
N PRO A 395 -5.23 -19.07 -21.64
CA PRO A 395 -4.05 -19.85 -21.32
C PRO A 395 -2.79 -19.07 -21.70
N ASN A 396 -1.77 -19.05 -20.84
CA ASN A 396 -0.60 -18.21 -21.06
C ASN A 396 0.28 -18.72 -22.22
N PRO A 397 0.34 -18.02 -23.38
CA PRO A 397 1.13 -18.47 -24.52
C PRO A 397 2.64 -18.34 -24.28
N LEU A 398 3.07 -17.53 -23.30
CA LEU A 398 4.49 -17.32 -22.98
C LEU A 398 5.13 -18.56 -22.32
N ARG A 399 4.33 -19.57 -21.95
CA ARG A 399 4.84 -20.85 -21.44
C ARG A 399 5.37 -21.77 -22.52
N GLN A 400 5.13 -21.45 -23.80
CA GLN A 400 5.63 -22.24 -24.91
C GLN A 400 7.16 -22.25 -24.95
N GLU A 401 7.75 -23.44 -25.09
CA GLU A 401 9.20 -23.62 -25.10
C GLU A 401 9.88 -22.87 -26.26
N ARG A 402 9.20 -22.77 -27.41
CA ARG A 402 9.65 -21.98 -28.57
C ARG A 402 9.92 -20.53 -28.20
N TRP A 403 9.00 -19.89 -27.47
CA TRP A 403 9.15 -18.50 -27.03
C TRP A 403 10.30 -18.35 -26.04
N ARG A 404 10.39 -19.23 -25.04
CA ARG A 404 11.44 -19.17 -23.99
C ARG A 404 12.87 -19.31 -24.52
N ARG A 405 13.04 -19.88 -25.72
CA ARG A 405 14.33 -20.04 -26.40
C ARG A 405 14.63 -18.92 -27.41
N SER A 406 13.71 -17.98 -27.61
CA SER A 406 13.87 -16.86 -28.55
C SER A 406 14.76 -15.75 -27.95
N GLU A 407 15.42 -14.98 -28.80
CA GLU A 407 16.20 -13.81 -28.36
C GLU A 407 15.27 -12.71 -27.83
N GLU A 408 14.09 -12.57 -28.46
CA GLU A 408 13.04 -11.62 -28.08
C GLU A 408 12.57 -11.83 -26.64
N TRP A 409 12.52 -13.07 -26.15
CA TRP A 409 12.19 -13.37 -24.76
C TRP A 409 13.21 -12.80 -23.76
N ALA A 410 14.49 -12.85 -24.09
CA ALA A 410 15.55 -12.34 -23.21
C ALA A 410 15.42 -10.81 -23.03
N GLU A 411 15.01 -10.11 -24.08
CA GLU A 411 14.86 -8.65 -24.09
C GLU A 411 13.50 -8.15 -23.59
N ALA A 412 12.45 -8.95 -23.74
CA ALA A 412 11.06 -8.57 -23.41
C ALA A 412 10.81 -8.28 -21.92
N LYS A 413 11.70 -8.70 -21.03
CA LYS A 413 11.58 -8.53 -19.57
C LYS A 413 10.25 -9.04 -18.97
N LEU A 414 9.68 -10.09 -19.57
CA LEU A 414 8.40 -10.72 -19.19
C LEU A 414 8.58 -11.97 -18.32
N GLN A 415 9.74 -12.17 -17.70
CA GLN A 415 10.07 -13.42 -16.98
C GLN A 415 9.11 -13.72 -15.83
N GLN A 416 8.59 -12.70 -15.14
CA GLN A 416 7.60 -12.84 -14.07
C GLN A 416 6.28 -13.47 -14.55
N LEU A 417 5.92 -13.30 -15.83
CA LEU A 417 4.74 -13.95 -16.40
C LEU A 417 4.96 -15.42 -16.73
N ALA A 418 6.20 -15.93 -16.71
CA ALA A 418 6.48 -17.32 -17.12
C ALA A 418 5.85 -18.36 -16.18
N SER A 419 5.62 -18.00 -14.92
CA SER A 419 5.03 -18.87 -13.90
C SER A 419 3.50 -18.89 -13.97
N ALA A 420 2.87 -17.82 -14.48
CA ALA A 420 1.43 -17.68 -14.56
C ALA A 420 0.82 -18.71 -15.53
N GLU A 421 -0.19 -19.45 -15.09
CA GLU A 421 -0.88 -20.41 -15.94
C GLU A 421 -1.75 -19.71 -17.00
N HIS A 422 -2.37 -18.60 -16.60
CA HIS A 422 -3.27 -17.82 -17.43
C HIS A 422 -2.87 -16.34 -17.42
N LEU A 423 -3.28 -15.62 -18.45
CA LEU A 423 -3.20 -14.17 -18.52
C LEU A 423 -4.61 -13.59 -18.38
N VAL A 424 -4.74 -12.52 -17.60
CA VAL A 424 -5.95 -11.67 -17.59
C VAL A 424 -5.69 -10.51 -18.55
N CYS A 425 -6.35 -10.56 -19.70
CA CYS A 425 -6.15 -9.64 -20.81
C CYS A 425 -7.23 -8.55 -20.82
N TYR A 426 -6.84 -7.36 -21.24
CA TYR A 426 -7.71 -6.24 -21.56
C TYR A 426 -8.13 -6.27 -23.02
N LEU A 427 -9.35 -5.84 -23.32
CA LEU A 427 -9.83 -5.56 -24.67
C LEU A 427 -9.94 -4.04 -24.85
N PRO A 428 -9.06 -3.39 -25.64
CA PRO A 428 -9.16 -1.96 -25.92
C PRO A 428 -10.46 -1.56 -26.63
N GLN A 429 -11.00 -2.47 -27.44
CA GLN A 429 -12.33 -2.34 -28.02
C GLN A 429 -13.26 -3.29 -27.29
N HIS A 430 -14.30 -2.77 -26.64
CA HIS A 430 -15.27 -3.61 -25.95
C HIS A 430 -16.34 -4.11 -26.94
N HIS A 431 -16.91 -5.28 -26.67
CA HIS A 431 -18.13 -5.76 -27.33
C HIS A 431 -19.20 -6.11 -26.31
N LEU A 432 -20.43 -6.27 -26.78
CA LEU A 432 -21.53 -6.69 -25.93
C LEU A 432 -21.36 -8.15 -25.51
N ASN A 433 -21.79 -8.46 -24.29
CA ASN A 433 -21.97 -9.83 -23.82
C ASN A 433 -23.29 -10.40 -24.38
N ASP A 434 -23.36 -10.59 -25.69
CA ASP A 434 -24.59 -10.89 -26.44
C ASP A 434 -24.70 -12.35 -26.94
N GLN A 435 -23.89 -13.25 -26.36
CA GLN A 435 -23.83 -14.67 -26.72
C GLN A 435 -23.38 -14.99 -28.15
N ARG A 436 -22.93 -14.00 -28.93
CA ARG A 436 -22.31 -14.26 -30.23
C ARG A 436 -20.95 -14.93 -30.08
N ALA A 437 -20.54 -15.65 -31.12
CA ALA A 437 -19.22 -16.22 -31.21
C ALA A 437 -18.22 -15.13 -31.64
N TYR A 438 -17.12 -15.03 -30.90
CA TYR A 438 -16.04 -14.08 -31.15
C TYR A 438 -14.71 -14.83 -31.14
N SER A 439 -13.83 -14.47 -32.06
CA SER A 439 -12.44 -14.93 -32.10
C SER A 439 -11.55 -13.91 -31.41
N TYR A 440 -10.65 -14.35 -30.54
CA TYR A 440 -9.75 -13.47 -29.78
C TYR A 440 -8.29 -13.75 -30.11
N ARG A 441 -7.45 -12.71 -30.08
CA ARG A 441 -6.00 -12.81 -30.30
C ARG A 441 -5.24 -11.92 -29.33
N LEU A 442 -4.10 -12.40 -28.82
CA LEU A 442 -3.22 -11.59 -27.98
C LEU A 442 -2.26 -10.78 -28.86
N GLU A 443 -2.26 -9.46 -28.74
CA GLU A 443 -1.50 -8.58 -29.63
C GLU A 443 -0.17 -8.12 -29.01
N LYS A 444 -0.25 -7.60 -27.79
CA LYS A 444 0.88 -6.98 -27.10
C LYS A 444 0.73 -7.11 -25.60
N ILE A 445 1.83 -6.96 -24.89
CA ILE A 445 1.84 -6.88 -23.44
C ILE A 445 2.54 -5.58 -23.06
N GLU A 446 1.84 -4.74 -22.31
CA GLU A 446 2.44 -3.56 -21.74
C GLU A 446 2.88 -3.84 -20.31
N VAL A 447 4.00 -3.25 -19.93
CA VAL A 447 4.63 -3.46 -18.63
C VAL A 447 4.83 -2.10 -17.99
N ALA A 448 4.35 -2.01 -16.76
CA ALA A 448 4.38 -0.85 -15.91
C ALA A 448 5.08 -1.27 -14.60
N ARG A 449 6.20 -0.63 -14.23
CA ARG A 449 7.03 -1.02 -13.07
C ARG A 449 7.17 0.03 -11.99
N THR A 450 6.50 -0.16 -10.87
CA THR A 450 6.82 0.58 -9.65
C THR A 450 8.08 0.03 -8.98
N SER A 451 8.62 0.68 -7.94
CA SER A 451 9.80 0.16 -7.24
C SER A 451 9.52 -1.14 -6.48
N SER A 452 8.25 -1.43 -6.17
CA SER A 452 7.85 -2.55 -5.31
C SER A 452 7.00 -3.62 -6.00
N GLY A 453 6.55 -3.39 -7.23
CA GLY A 453 5.69 -4.32 -7.95
C GLY A 453 5.60 -4.03 -9.45
N THR A 454 5.27 -5.07 -10.21
CA THR A 454 5.06 -5.00 -11.66
C THR A 454 3.58 -5.12 -11.99
N VAL A 455 3.13 -4.31 -12.93
CA VAL A 455 1.77 -4.33 -13.48
C VAL A 455 1.88 -4.71 -14.94
N PHE A 456 1.14 -5.74 -15.34
CA PHE A 456 1.05 -6.18 -16.73
C PHE A 456 -0.31 -5.81 -17.31
N VAL A 457 -0.31 -5.32 -18.54
CA VAL A 457 -1.52 -5.06 -19.32
C VAL A 457 -1.42 -5.88 -20.62
N PRO A 458 -1.75 -7.19 -20.59
CA PRO A 458 -1.87 -7.98 -21.81
C PRO A 458 -3.07 -7.47 -22.60
N ASN A 459 -2.85 -7.02 -23.83
CA ASN A 459 -3.91 -6.52 -24.70
C ASN A 459 -4.30 -7.60 -25.70
N ALA A 460 -5.58 -7.89 -25.77
CA ALA A 460 -6.17 -8.76 -26.77
C ALA A 460 -7.13 -7.96 -27.66
N ASP A 461 -7.29 -8.44 -28.88
CA ASP A 461 -8.26 -7.94 -29.86
C ASP A 461 -9.25 -9.05 -30.21
N TRP A 462 -10.38 -8.67 -30.81
CA TRP A 462 -11.44 -9.61 -31.15
C TRP A 462 -12.08 -9.31 -32.51
N GLU A 463 -12.61 -10.35 -33.13
CA GLU A 463 -13.43 -10.26 -34.34
C GLU A 463 -14.70 -11.11 -34.17
N ALA A 464 -15.83 -10.58 -34.63
CA ALA A 464 -17.06 -11.37 -34.69
C ALA A 464 -16.88 -12.50 -35.71
N GLU A 465 -17.21 -13.74 -35.31
CA GLU A 465 -17.21 -14.83 -36.29
C GLU A 465 -18.33 -14.58 -37.30
N PRO A 466 -18.10 -14.88 -38.61
CA PRO A 466 -19.14 -14.77 -39.60
C PRO A 466 -20.31 -15.65 -39.16
N GLN A 467 -21.46 -15.03 -38.91
CA GLN A 467 -22.68 -15.77 -38.69
C GLN A 467 -22.99 -16.45 -40.02
N GLU A 468 -22.99 -17.79 -40.07
CA GLU A 468 -23.57 -18.51 -41.21
C GLU A 468 -25.03 -18.08 -41.26
N ASP A 469 -25.32 -17.08 -42.11
CA ASP A 469 -26.68 -16.69 -42.44
C ASP A 469 -27.34 -17.92 -43.06
N THR A 470 -27.97 -18.72 -42.21
CA THR A 470 -28.97 -19.69 -42.60
C THR A 470 -30.18 -18.88 -43.01
N TYR A 471 -30.08 -18.22 -44.17
CA TYR A 471 -31.27 -17.87 -44.92
C TYR A 471 -31.99 -19.20 -45.16
N PRO A 472 -33.22 -19.41 -44.63
CA PRO A 472 -34.02 -20.49 -45.14
C PRO A 472 -34.09 -20.31 -46.65
N ASP A 473 -33.71 -21.34 -47.39
CA ASP A 473 -33.89 -21.46 -48.84
C ASP A 473 -35.40 -21.33 -49.09
N VAL A 474 -35.88 -20.09 -49.17
CA VAL A 474 -37.20 -19.77 -49.72
C VAL A 474 -37.04 -20.03 -51.19
N ARG A 475 -37.16 -21.30 -51.55
CA ARG A 475 -37.45 -21.69 -52.92
C ARG A 475 -38.76 -21.00 -53.26
N ASP A 476 -38.65 -19.95 -54.05
CA ASP A 476 -39.74 -19.38 -54.80
C ASP A 476 -40.34 -20.51 -55.65
N ASP A 477 -41.38 -21.16 -55.13
CA ASP A 477 -42.36 -21.88 -55.94
C ASP A 477 -43.12 -20.83 -56.76
N HIS A 478 -42.47 -20.35 -57.82
CA HIS A 478 -43.14 -19.62 -58.89
C HIS A 478 -43.95 -20.63 -59.71
N PRO A 479 -45.30 -20.54 -59.73
CA PRO A 479 -46.08 -21.31 -60.69
C PRO A 479 -45.76 -20.83 -62.10
N SER A 480 -45.40 -21.77 -62.97
CA SER A 480 -45.15 -21.54 -64.39
C SER A 480 -46.33 -20.81 -65.04
N PRO A 481 -46.09 -19.78 -65.87
CA PRO A 481 -47.17 -19.16 -66.64
C PRO A 481 -47.64 -20.14 -67.71
N GLY A 482 -48.93 -20.48 -67.65
CA GLY A 482 -49.58 -21.29 -68.66
C GLY A 482 -49.40 -20.68 -70.05
N GLY A 483 -48.97 -21.53 -71.00
CA GLY A 483 -48.92 -21.20 -72.40
C GLY A 483 -50.31 -20.80 -72.91
N SER A 484 -50.35 -19.69 -73.64
CA SER A 484 -51.42 -19.41 -74.59
C SER A 484 -50.82 -19.63 -75.98
N ASP A 485 -51.26 -20.70 -76.62
CA ASP A 485 -51.11 -20.88 -78.06
C ASP A 485 -52.24 -20.13 -78.77
N ALA A 486 -51.83 -19.41 -79.80
CA ALA A 486 -52.47 -19.21 -81.10
C ALA A 486 -53.96 -18.79 -81.16
N THR A 487 -54.16 -17.58 -81.67
CA THR A 487 -54.13 -17.43 -83.14
C THR A 487 -52.89 -16.68 -83.57
#